data_AF-A0AAW7WZZ3-F1
#
_entry.id   AF-A0AAW7WZZ3-F1
#
_cell.length_a   1.000
_cell.length_b   1.000
_cell.length_c   1.000
_cell.angle_alpha   90.00
_cell.angle_beta   90.00
_cell.angle_gamma   90.00
#
_symmetry.space_group_name_H-M   'P 1'
#
loop_
_entity.id
_entity.type
_entity.pdbx_description
1 polymer ?
#
loop_
_entity_poly.entity_id
_entity_poly.type
_entity_poly.pdbx_seq_one_letter_code
_entity_poly.pdbx_strand_id
1 'polypeptide(L)'
;MLAGIAKWIKRLLIFCWLLFICILGAWLATQNEQPLSISLFIVQLPELTAGLYMCFIFTAGVLLGFLTSYISTQGRLIARNRALKKAKKEVSSLKQVAVKE
;
A
#
# COMPACT_ATOMS: atom_id res chain seq x y z
N MET A 1 20.82 -9.80 -11.29
CA MET A 1 20.73 -10.33 -9.91
C MET A 1 20.40 -9.27 -8.86
N LEU A 2 21.07 -8.10 -8.86
CA LEU A 2 20.91 -7.05 -7.84
C LEU A 2 19.45 -6.55 -7.65
N ALA A 3 18.70 -6.35 -8.73
CA ALA A 3 17.32 -5.86 -8.65
C ALA A 3 16.32 -6.86 -8.01
N GLY A 4 16.62 -8.16 -8.03
CA GLY A 4 15.82 -9.19 -7.36
C GLY A 4 16.02 -9.18 -5.85
N ILE A 5 17.29 -9.06 -5.43
CA ILE A 5 17.71 -9.00 -4.02
C ILE A 5 17.12 -7.75 -3.34
N ALA A 6 17.18 -6.59 -3.99
CA ALA A 6 16.61 -5.34 -3.47
C ALA A 6 15.09 -5.44 -3.23
N LYS A 7 14.34 -6.13 -4.11
CA LYS A 7 12.90 -6.35 -3.91
C LYS A 7 12.61 -7.27 -2.71
N TRP A 8 13.43 -8.30 -2.52
CA TRP A 8 13.32 -9.21 -1.38
C TRP A 8 13.64 -8.51 -0.05
N ILE A 9 14.72 -7.74 0.00
CA ILE A 9 15.09 -6.93 1.17
C ILE A 9 13.95 -5.96 1.52
N LYS A 10 13.38 -5.27 0.53
CA LYS A 10 12.24 -4.37 0.77
C LYS A 10 11.04 -5.10 1.37
N ARG A 11 10.70 -6.29 0.86
CA ARG A 11 9.60 -7.10 1.41
C ARG A 11 9.90 -7.55 2.84
N LEU A 12 11.13 -7.99 3.12
CA LEU A 12 11.54 -8.39 4.45
C LEU A 12 11.46 -7.22 5.44
N LEU A 13 11.94 -6.03 5.06
CA LEU A 13 11.83 -4.83 5.89
C LEU A 13 10.38 -4.46 6.19
N ILE A 14 9.49 -4.52 5.18
CA ILE A 14 8.05 -4.27 5.39
C ILE A 14 7.47 -5.30 6.35
N PHE A 15 7.83 -6.58 6.20
CA PHE A 15 7.36 -7.64 7.10
C PHE A 15 7.84 -7.42 8.54
N CYS A 16 9.13 -7.16 8.75
CA CYS A 16 9.69 -6.85 10.06
C CYS A 16 9.02 -5.61 10.69
N TRP A 17 8.75 -4.58 9.88
CA TRP A 17 8.05 -3.38 10.33
C TRP A 17 6.63 -3.65 10.79
N LEU A 18 5.85 -4.40 10.01
CA LEU A 18 4.49 -4.81 10.39
C LEU A 18 4.50 -5.64 11.68
N LEU A 19 5.45 -6.57 11.80
CA LEU A 19 5.58 -7.44 12.96
C LEU A 19 5.94 -6.64 14.23
N PHE A 20 6.85 -5.67 14.10
CA PHE A 20 7.18 -4.73 15.17
C PHE A 20 5.96 -3.94 15.65
N ILE A 21 5.12 -3.44 14.72
CA ILE A 21 3.89 -2.73 15.09
C ILE A 21 2.88 -3.66 15.78
N CYS A 22 2.73 -4.90 15.32
CA CYS A 22 1.89 -5.88 16.01
C CYS A 22 2.35 -6.13 17.45
N ILE A 23 3.67 -6.24 17.68
CA ILE A 23 4.24 -6.38 19.02
C ILE A 23 3.90 -5.16 19.88
N LEU A 24 4.07 -3.95 19.34
CA LEU A 24 3.71 -2.71 20.06
C LEU A 24 2.22 -2.66 20.39
N GLY A 25 1.34 -3.04 19.44
CA GLY A 25 -0.10 -3.10 19.65
C GLY A 25 -0.47 -4.09 20.76
N ALA A 26 0.13 -5.28 20.76
CA ALA A 26 -0.07 -6.27 21.81
C ALA A 26 0.44 -5.76 23.17
N TRP A 27 1.64 -5.18 23.21
CA TRP A 27 2.21 -4.59 24.43
C TRP A 27 1.28 -3.51 25.01
N LEU A 28 0.84 -2.58 24.17
CA LEU A 28 -0.09 -1.52 24.57
C LEU A 28 -1.41 -2.07 25.06
N ALA A 29 -1.97 -3.09 24.40
CA ALA A 29 -3.21 -3.73 24.83
C ALA A 29 -3.08 -4.37 26.22
N THR A 30 -1.95 -5.03 26.51
CA THR A 30 -1.72 -5.66 27.83
C THR A 30 -1.43 -4.66 28.95
N GLN A 31 -0.75 -3.55 28.65
CA GLN A 31 -0.38 -2.56 29.66
C GLN A 31 -1.46 -1.50 29.89
N ASN A 32 -2.40 -1.35 28.95
CA ASN A 32 -3.44 -0.32 28.99
C ASN A 32 -4.82 -0.97 28.83
N GLU A 33 -5.16 -1.87 29.75
CA GLU A 33 -6.45 -2.57 29.80
C GLU A 33 -7.61 -1.66 30.24
N GLN A 34 -7.30 -0.47 30.77
CA GLN A 34 -8.32 0.47 31.20
C GLN A 34 -9.15 0.96 30.00
N PRO A 35 -10.49 0.86 30.04
CA PRO A 35 -11.35 1.37 28.99
C PRO A 35 -11.25 2.90 28.94
N LEU A 36 -11.06 3.45 27.75
CA LEU A 36 -10.98 4.89 27.52
C LEU A 36 -12.24 5.36 26.80
N SER A 37 -12.88 6.39 27.37
CA SER A 37 -13.91 7.15 26.70
C SER A 37 -13.25 8.24 25.84
N ILE A 38 -13.25 8.05 24.52
CA ILE A 38 -12.65 8.99 23.58
C ILE A 38 -13.77 9.81 22.94
N SER A 39 -13.71 11.13 23.12
CA SER A 39 -14.55 12.06 22.38
C SER A 39 -13.79 12.57 21.16
N LEU A 40 -14.24 12.20 19.96
CA LEU A 40 -13.93 12.99 18.77
C LEU A 40 -14.84 14.21 18.80
N PHE A 41 -14.35 15.39 18.40
CA PHE A 41 -15.05 16.68 18.42
C PHE A 41 -16.60 16.65 18.31
N ILE A 42 -17.16 15.80 17.42
CA ILE A 42 -18.59 15.68 17.15
C ILE A 42 -19.17 14.30 17.56
N VAL A 43 -18.33 13.31 17.86
CA VAL A 43 -18.71 11.90 18.04
C VAL A 43 -18.01 11.30 19.27
N GLN A 44 -18.77 10.84 20.25
CA GLN A 44 -18.24 9.94 21.28
C GLN A 44 -18.03 8.54 20.69
N LEU A 45 -16.84 7.98 20.86
CA LEU A 45 -16.59 6.58 20.55
C LEU A 45 -16.95 5.67 21.75
N PRO A 46 -17.25 4.39 21.50
CA PRO A 46 -17.53 3.42 22.57
C PRO A 46 -16.36 3.26 23.54
N GLU A 47 -16.61 2.89 24.79
CA GLU A 47 -15.52 2.64 25.73
C GLU A 47 -14.77 1.36 25.34
N LEU A 48 -13.57 1.53 24.78
CA LEU A 48 -12.67 0.46 24.37
C LEU A 48 -11.28 0.74 24.95
N THR A 49 -10.46 -0.31 25.05
CA THR A 49 -9.08 -0.16 25.50
C THR A 49 -8.26 0.62 24.48
N ALA A 50 -7.23 1.33 24.96
CA ALA A 50 -6.30 2.05 24.09
C ALA A 50 -5.68 1.14 23.01
N GLY A 51 -5.40 -0.11 23.39
CA GLY A 51 -4.87 -1.13 22.48
C GLY A 51 -5.80 -1.44 21.31
N LEU A 52 -7.11 -1.57 21.55
CA LEU A 52 -8.08 -1.81 20.48
C LEU A 52 -8.13 -0.64 19.50
N TYR A 53 -8.14 0.60 20.01
CA TYR A 53 -8.12 1.80 19.18
C TYR A 53 -6.87 1.89 18.30
N MET A 54 -5.70 1.61 18.88
CA MET A 54 -4.44 1.55 18.13
C MET A 54 -4.51 0.50 17.01
N CYS A 55 -5.01 -0.70 17.30
CA CYS A 55 -5.17 -1.76 16.30
C CYS A 55 -6.12 -1.34 15.15
N PHE A 56 -7.24 -0.68 15.45
CA PHE A 56 -8.17 -0.19 14.43
C PHE A 56 -7.56 0.89 13.56
N ILE A 57 -6.94 1.92 14.15
CA ILE A 57 -6.32 3.02 13.41
C ILE A 57 -5.18 2.49 12.54
N PHE A 58 -4.35 1.59 13.08
CA PHE A 58 -3.27 0.97 12.34
C PHE A 58 -3.80 0.16 11.14
N THR A 59 -4.79 -0.70 11.37
CA THR A 59 -5.40 -1.51 10.30
C THR A 59 -6.01 -0.62 9.23
N ALA A 60 -6.75 0.42 9.62
CA ALA A 60 -7.31 1.39 8.69
C ALA A 60 -6.22 2.10 7.87
N GLY A 61 -5.13 2.53 8.52
CA GLY A 61 -3.98 3.14 7.85
C GLY A 61 -3.30 2.21 6.84
N VAL A 62 -3.09 0.94 7.19
CA VAL A 62 -2.54 -0.08 6.28
C VAL A 62 -3.44 -0.30 5.08
N LEU A 63 -4.76 -0.41 5.28
CA LEU A 63 -5.72 -0.57 4.20
C LEU A 63 -5.73 0.64 3.26
N LEU A 64 -5.71 1.86 3.80
CA LEU A 64 -5.61 3.09 3.00
C LEU A 64 -4.29 3.16 2.23
N GLY A 65 -3.17 2.82 2.86
CA GLY A 65 -1.86 2.74 2.20
C GLY A 65 -1.84 1.72 1.06
N PHE A 66 -2.44 0.55 1.27
CA PHE A 66 -2.57 -0.47 0.23
C PHE A 66 -3.45 0.00 -0.93
N LEU A 67 -4.61 0.60 -0.62
CA LEU A 67 -5.55 1.09 -1.62
C LEU A 67 -4.92 2.19 -2.50
N THR A 68 -4.25 3.16 -1.89
CA THR A 68 -3.56 4.23 -2.61
C THR A 68 -2.43 3.70 -3.50
N SER A 69 -1.65 2.71 -3.01
CA SER A 69 -0.61 2.04 -3.79
C SER A 69 -1.17 1.27 -4.98
N TYR A 70 -2.29 0.56 -4.77
CA TYR A 70 -2.99 -0.17 -5.81
C TYR A 70 -3.48 0.76 -6.93
N ILE A 71 -4.18 1.83 -6.57
CA ILE A 71 -4.71 2.83 -7.52
C ILE A 71 -3.56 3.45 -8.32
N SER A 72 -2.48 3.87 -7.66
CA SER A 72 -1.30 4.46 -8.31
C SER A 72 -0.65 3.50 -9.31
N THR A 73 -0.51 2.23 -8.92
CA THR A 73 0.09 1.20 -9.79
C THR A 73 -0.78 0.92 -11.00
N GLN A 74 -2.10 0.78 -10.82
CA GLN A 74 -3.04 0.60 -11.94
C GLN A 74 -3.02 1.78 -12.90
N GLY A 75 -3.02 3.02 -12.40
CA GLY A 75 -2.88 4.22 -13.23
C GLY A 75 -1.61 4.20 -14.06
N ARG A 76 -0.47 3.83 -13.45
CA ARG A 76 0.80 3.67 -14.17
C ARG A 76 0.73 2.58 -15.24
N LEU A 77 0.13 1.43 -14.93
CA LEU A 77 -0.03 0.33 -15.91
C LEU A 77 -0.85 0.77 -17.12
N ILE A 78 -1.99 1.45 -16.91
CA ILE A 78 -2.83 1.96 -18.00
C ILE A 78 -2.05 2.95 -18.87
N ALA A 79 -1.33 3.89 -18.25
CA ALA A 79 -0.52 4.86 -18.98
C ALA A 79 0.58 4.19 -19.81
N ARG A 80 1.27 3.19 -19.24
CA ARG A 80 2.32 2.44 -19.94
C ARG A 80 1.76 1.58 -21.07
N ASN A 81 0.60 0.95 -20.89
CA ASN A 81 -0.07 0.20 -21.94
C ASN A 81 -0.50 1.09 -23.12
N ARG A 82 -1.00 2.31 -22.83
CA ARG A 82 -1.33 3.30 -23.87
C ARG A 82 -0.09 3.71 -24.66
N ALA A 83 1.02 4.02 -23.99
CA ALA A 83 2.29 4.36 -24.64
C ALA A 83 2.82 3.20 -25.49
N LEU A 84 2.76 1.97 -24.97
CA LEU A 84 3.21 0.77 -25.67
C LEU A 84 2.36 0.50 -26.93
N LYS A 85 1.04 0.71 -26.86
CA LYS A 85 0.14 0.60 -28.03
C LYS A 85 0.47 1.63 -29.11
N LYS A 86 0.78 2.88 -28.73
CA LYS A 86 1.21 3.93 -29.66
C LYS A 86 2.53 3.56 -30.35
N ALA A 87 3.55 3.21 -29.57
CA ALA A 87 4.86 2.82 -30.10
C ALA A 87 4.76 1.60 -31.04
N LYS A 88 3.95 0.59 -30.69
CA LYS A 88 3.70 -0.56 -31.59
C LYS A 88 3.07 -0.14 -32.92
N LYS A 89 2.14 0.82 -32.90
CA LYS A 89 1.48 1.32 -34.11
C LYS A 89 2.50 2.03 -35.01
N GLU A 90 3.34 2.90 -34.46
CA GLU A 90 4.41 3.60 -35.21
C GLU A 90 5.41 2.62 -35.83
N VAL A 91 5.87 1.62 -35.08
CA VAL A 91 6.75 0.57 -35.62
C VAL A 91 6.06 -0.19 -36.76
N SER A 92 4.77 -0.51 -36.62
CA SER A 92 4.04 -1.22 -37.68
C SER A 92 3.86 -0.38 -38.95
N SER A 93 3.62 0.92 -38.83
CA SER A 93 3.52 1.81 -40.00
C SER A 93 4.86 1.98 -40.71
N LEU A 94 5.96 2.15 -39.96
CA LEU A 94 7.30 2.25 -40.54
C LEU A 94 7.69 0.98 -41.30
N LYS A 95 7.37 -0.20 -40.75
CA LYS A 95 7.61 -1.48 -41.42
C LYS A 95 6.81 -1.64 -42.71
N GLN A 96 5.60 -1.09 -42.79
CA GLN A 96 4.79 -1.15 -44.02
C GLN A 96 5.28 -0.19 -45.10
N VAL A 97 5.89 0.94 -44.73
CA VAL A 97 6.53 1.87 -45.66
C VAL A 97 7.82 1.27 -46.23
N ALA A 98 8.67 0.68 -45.38
CA ALA A 98 9.94 0.08 -45.79
C ALA A 98 9.80 -1.18 -46.67
N VAL A 99 8.60 -1.78 -46.77
CA VAL A 99 8.33 -2.96 -47.64
C VAL A 99 7.71 -2.53 -48.99
N LYS A 100 7.32 -1.25 -49.12
CA LYS A 100 6.77 -0.69 -50.36
C LYS A 100 7.83 0.01 -51.23
N GLU A 101 9.03 0.23 -50.71
CA GLU A 101 10.23 0.59 -51.47
C GLU A 101 10.97 -0.68 -51.91
#